data_AF-A0A7K4MWP1-F1
#
_entry.id   AF-A0A7K4MWP1-F1
#
_cell.length_a   1.000
_cell.length_b   1.000
_cell.length_c   1.000
_cell.angle_alpha   90.00
_cell.angle_beta   90.00
_cell.angle_gamma   90.00
#
_symmetry.space_group_name_H-M   'P 1'
#
loop_
_entity.id
_entity.type
_entity.pdbx_description
1 polymer ?
#
loop_
_entity_poly.entity_id
_entity_poly.type
_entity_poly.pdbx_seq_one_letter_code
_entity_poly.pdbx_strand_id
1 'polypeptide(L)'
;MSKNNIINLSDYRKEKEKETPQNPPQYIQDFEVGGYYIYPELGVMLHCMLITDSSHTHKNELMYIMEDQFGDLLSVPINDPDSMMGWSTLEKEVFTEIVKKNLSKPEFEPEPPRVG
;
A
#
# COMPACT_ATOMS: atom_id res chain seq x y z
N MET A 1 13.67 14.78 41.22
CA MET A 1 13.39 15.93 40.34
C MET A 1 12.57 15.43 39.16
N SER A 2 11.33 15.92 39.01
CA SER A 2 10.45 15.57 37.89
C SER A 2 10.98 16.20 36.61
N LYS A 3 11.32 15.39 35.60
CA LYS A 3 11.64 15.90 34.25
C LYS A 3 10.32 16.27 33.58
N ASN A 4 10.00 17.55 33.52
CA ASN A 4 8.82 18.03 32.82
C ASN A 4 9.09 17.94 31.31
N ASN A 5 8.54 16.92 30.63
CA ASN A 5 8.55 16.76 29.17
C ASN A 5 7.54 17.72 28.51
N ILE A 6 7.71 19.02 28.70
CA ILE A 6 6.90 20.03 28.04
C ILE A 6 7.53 20.28 26.67
N ILE A 7 6.88 19.79 25.61
CA ILE A 7 7.32 20.01 24.22
C ILE A 7 6.61 21.25 23.69
N ASN A 8 7.40 22.19 23.15
CA ASN A 8 6.87 23.35 22.44
C ASN A 8 6.38 22.91 21.05
N LEU A 9 5.06 22.95 20.84
CA LEU A 9 4.44 22.50 19.59
C LEU A 9 4.85 23.32 18.37
N SER A 10 5.15 24.61 18.53
CA SER A 10 5.62 25.45 17.42
C SER A 10 7.03 25.08 16.98
N ASP A 11 7.91 24.75 17.92
CA ASP A 11 9.29 24.35 17.61
C ASP A 11 9.31 22.96 16.98
N TYR A 12 8.51 22.02 17.52
CA TYR A 12 8.33 20.69 16.94
C TYR A 12 7.81 20.73 15.49
N ARG A 13 6.82 21.59 15.20
CA ARG A 13 6.29 21.75 13.83
C ARG A 13 7.33 22.32 12.87
N LYS A 14 8.11 23.31 13.30
CA LYS A 14 9.20 23.90 12.50
C LYS A 14 10.33 22.92 12.22
N GLU A 15 10.63 22.03 13.17
CA GLU A 15 11.64 20.98 13.01
C GLU A 15 11.16 19.94 11.98
N LYS A 16 9.90 19.49 12.08
CA LYS A 16 9.24 18.62 11.10
C LYS A 16 9.14 19.22 9.69
N GLU A 17 8.91 20.52 9.56
CA GLU A 17 8.89 21.21 8.26
C GLU A 17 10.28 21.31 7.61
N LYS A 18 11.34 21.34 8.42
CA LYS A 18 12.74 21.28 7.96
C LYS A 18 13.18 19.86 7.60
N GLU A 19 12.51 18.84 8.14
CA GLU A 19 12.58 17.45 7.69
C GLU A 19 11.76 17.21 6.42
N THR A 20 11.75 18.16 5.48
CA THR A 20 11.30 17.85 4.12
C THR A 20 12.17 16.68 3.62
N PRO A 21 11.57 15.59 3.12
CA PRO A 21 12.34 14.44 2.65
C PRO A 21 13.37 14.91 1.62
N GLN A 22 14.66 14.69 1.90
CA GLN A 22 15.74 15.14 0.99
C GLN A 22 15.63 14.52 -0.41
N ASN A 23 14.86 13.44 -0.55
CA ASN A 23 14.43 12.88 -1.82
C ASN A 23 12.89 12.91 -1.89
N PRO A 24 12.29 13.67 -2.82
CA PRO A 24 10.87 13.52 -3.08
C PRO A 24 10.58 12.08 -3.54
N PRO A 25 9.38 11.53 -3.27
CA PRO A 25 9.02 10.20 -3.74
C PRO A 25 9.16 10.14 -5.26
N GLN A 26 9.85 9.10 -5.75
CA GLN A 26 9.87 8.81 -7.18
C GLN A 26 8.53 8.13 -7.52
N TYR A 27 7.61 8.93 -8.05
CA TYR A 27 6.33 8.44 -8.52
C TYR A 27 6.51 7.68 -9.83
N ILE A 28 5.74 6.61 -9.99
CA ILE A 28 5.76 5.80 -11.19
C ILE A 28 5.00 6.49 -12.33
N GLN A 29 5.33 6.11 -13.56
CA GLN A 29 4.58 6.51 -14.75
C GLN A 29 3.63 5.41 -15.21
N ASP A 30 4.00 4.15 -14.98
CA ASP A 30 3.23 2.97 -15.34
C ASP A 30 3.40 1.86 -14.30
N PHE A 31 2.42 0.96 -14.24
CA PHE A 31 2.57 -0.30 -13.53
C PHE A 31 3.20 -1.34 -14.47
N GLU A 32 4.05 -2.18 -13.92
CA GLU A 32 4.71 -3.28 -14.62
C GLU A 32 4.27 -4.60 -14.01
N VAL A 33 4.08 -5.62 -14.85
CA VAL A 33 3.74 -6.97 -14.40
C VAL A 33 4.89 -7.53 -13.55
N GLY A 34 4.56 -8.03 -12.36
CA GLY A 34 5.50 -8.46 -11.33
C GLY A 34 6.08 -7.32 -10.48
N GLY A 35 5.72 -6.07 -10.78
CA GLY A 35 6.12 -4.89 -10.01
C GLY A 35 5.35 -4.78 -8.69
N TYR A 36 6.02 -4.18 -7.70
CA TYR A 36 5.46 -3.90 -6.37
C TYR A 36 5.44 -2.39 -6.14
N TYR A 37 4.36 -1.90 -5.54
CA TYR A 37 4.08 -0.48 -5.41
C TYR A 37 3.52 -0.14 -4.04
N ILE A 38 3.72 1.10 -3.62
CA ILE A 38 3.14 1.67 -2.41
C ILE A 38 2.52 3.02 -2.72
N TYR A 39 1.35 3.28 -2.13
CA TYR A 39 0.74 4.59 -2.04
C TYR A 39 1.10 5.18 -0.66
N PRO A 40 2.16 6.01 -0.55
CA PRO A 40 2.78 6.29 0.75
C PRO A 40 1.84 6.99 1.73
N GLU A 41 0.95 7.87 1.24
CA GLU A 41 0.04 8.64 2.09
C GLU A 41 -1.05 7.77 2.74
N LEU A 42 -1.42 6.66 2.09
CA LEU A 42 -2.46 5.74 2.54
C LEU A 42 -1.89 4.46 3.15
N GLY A 43 -0.60 4.19 2.95
CA GLY A 43 0.05 2.95 3.40
C GLY A 43 -0.47 1.70 2.71
N VAL A 44 -1.11 1.85 1.53
CA VAL A 44 -1.62 0.75 0.72
C VAL A 44 -0.49 0.28 -0.20
N MET A 45 -0.38 -1.04 -0.39
CA MET A 45 0.62 -1.66 -1.24
C MET A 45 -0.06 -2.51 -2.30
N LEU A 46 0.54 -2.59 -3.48
CA LEU A 46 0.03 -3.39 -4.58
C LEU A 46 1.14 -4.24 -5.19
N HIS A 47 0.78 -5.43 -5.63
CA HIS A 47 1.57 -6.27 -6.52
C HIS A 47 0.79 -6.43 -7.83
N CYS A 48 1.38 -5.96 -8.93
CA CYS A 48 0.75 -6.07 -10.25
C CYS A 48 0.98 -7.48 -10.82
N MET A 49 -0.09 -8.27 -10.93
CA MET A 49 0.03 -9.68 -11.27
C MET A 49 0.03 -9.92 -12.77
N LEU A 50 -0.81 -9.20 -13.52
CA LEU A 50 -0.95 -9.34 -14.97
C LEU A 50 -1.68 -8.16 -15.59
N ILE A 51 -1.64 -8.12 -16.92
CA ILE A 51 -2.46 -7.26 -17.76
C ILE A 51 -3.43 -8.17 -18.53
N THR A 52 -4.71 -7.80 -18.54
CA THR A 52 -5.71 -8.47 -19.37
C THR A 52 -5.59 -8.06 -20.83
N ASP A 53 -5.94 -8.96 -21.75
CA ASP A 53 -6.10 -8.68 -23.18
C ASP A 53 -7.47 -8.06 -23.51
N SER A 54 -8.50 -8.41 -22.74
CA SER A 54 -9.84 -7.83 -22.82
C SER A 54 -10.65 -8.05 -21.54
N SER A 55 -11.28 -6.99 -21.04
CA SER A 55 -12.16 -7.06 -19.86
C SER A 55 -13.62 -6.79 -20.22
N HIS A 56 -14.46 -7.83 -20.23
CA HIS A 56 -15.89 -7.70 -20.55
C HIS A 56 -16.66 -6.78 -19.58
N THR A 57 -16.27 -6.77 -18.30
CA THR A 57 -16.86 -5.89 -17.28
C THR A 57 -16.47 -4.43 -17.47
N HIS A 58 -15.42 -4.16 -18.25
CA HIS A 58 -14.87 -2.84 -18.54
C HIS A 58 -14.86 -2.56 -20.06
N LYS A 59 -15.93 -2.93 -20.76
CA LYS A 59 -16.13 -2.63 -22.20
C LYS A 59 -14.96 -3.05 -23.10
N ASN A 60 -14.33 -4.18 -22.78
CA ASN A 60 -13.19 -4.75 -23.48
C ASN A 60 -11.89 -3.93 -23.37
N GLU A 61 -11.79 -3.03 -22.39
CA GLU A 61 -10.56 -2.30 -22.09
C GLU A 61 -9.47 -3.22 -21.50
N LEU A 62 -8.20 -2.83 -21.70
CA LEU A 62 -7.06 -3.45 -21.04
C LEU A 62 -7.00 -2.98 -19.60
N MET A 63 -6.86 -3.94 -18.69
CA MET A 63 -6.83 -3.70 -17.24
C MET A 63 -5.58 -4.31 -16.64
N TYR A 64 -4.94 -3.60 -15.73
CA TYR A 64 -4.06 -4.22 -14.74
C TYR A 64 -4.90 -5.02 -13.74
N ILE A 65 -4.44 -6.20 -13.38
CA ILE A 65 -4.96 -6.98 -12.26
C ILE A 65 -3.89 -7.01 -11.18
N MET A 66 -4.26 -6.59 -9.98
CA MET A 66 -3.34 -6.43 -8.86
C MET A 66 -3.92 -7.05 -7.59
N GLU A 67 -3.02 -7.45 -6.69
CA GLU A 67 -3.36 -7.85 -5.33
C GLU A 67 -2.80 -6.82 -4.34
N ASP A 68 -3.54 -6.55 -3.27
CA ASP A 68 -3.05 -5.72 -2.17
C ASP A 68 -2.36 -6.54 -1.05
N GLN A 69 -1.85 -5.86 -0.02
CA GLN A 69 -1.18 -6.52 1.11
C GLN A 69 -2.10 -7.36 2.01
N PHE A 70 -3.40 -7.35 1.79
CA PHE A 70 -4.40 -8.15 2.50
C PHE A 70 -4.90 -9.33 1.66
N GLY A 71 -4.54 -9.39 0.38
CA GLY A 71 -4.94 -10.45 -0.55
C GLY A 71 -6.19 -10.10 -1.34
N ASP A 72 -6.67 -8.86 -1.29
CA ASP A 72 -7.81 -8.40 -2.09
C ASP A 72 -7.35 -8.16 -3.54
N LEU A 73 -8.13 -8.66 -4.49
CA LEU A 73 -7.89 -8.45 -5.92
C LEU A 73 -8.63 -7.21 -6.42
N LEU A 74 -7.93 -6.39 -7.17
CA LEU A 74 -8.47 -5.20 -7.84
C LEU A 74 -8.05 -5.15 -9.31
N SER A 75 -8.85 -4.41 -10.10
CA SER A 75 -8.57 -4.16 -11.51
C SER A 75 -8.61 -2.67 -11.80
N VAL A 76 -7.63 -2.18 -12.55
CA VAL A 76 -7.49 -0.75 -12.87
C VAL A 76 -7.27 -0.57 -14.37
N PRO A 77 -7.99 0.35 -15.05
CA PRO A 77 -7.78 0.60 -16.48
C PRO A 77 -6.38 1.14 -16.77
N ILE A 78 -5.74 0.64 -17.83
CA ILE A 78 -4.41 1.13 -18.22
C ILE A 78 -4.46 2.57 -18.74
N ASN A 79 -5.57 2.96 -19.35
CA ASN A 79 -5.73 4.28 -19.97
C ASN A 79 -6.25 5.35 -19.01
N ASP A 80 -6.35 5.06 -17.71
CA ASP A 80 -6.73 6.03 -16.71
C ASP A 80 -5.49 6.77 -16.17
N PRO A 81 -5.28 8.06 -16.52
CA PRO A 81 -4.10 8.80 -16.11
C PRO A 81 -4.05 9.07 -14.59
N ASP A 82 -5.20 9.05 -13.91
CA ASP A 82 -5.27 9.36 -12.49
C ASP A 82 -4.94 8.12 -11.63
N SER A 83 -5.10 6.93 -12.19
CA SER A 83 -4.90 5.65 -11.50
C SER A 83 -3.47 5.42 -11.01
N MET A 84 -2.48 6.06 -11.62
CA MET A 84 -1.05 5.91 -11.30
C MET A 84 -0.53 7.03 -10.40
N MET A 85 -1.29 8.10 -10.24
CA MET A 85 -0.89 9.26 -9.46
C MET A 85 -0.71 8.87 -7.98
N GLY A 86 0.43 9.21 -7.40
CA GLY A 86 0.72 8.97 -5.98
C GLY A 86 1.36 7.62 -5.66
N TRP A 87 1.46 6.70 -6.63
CA TRP A 87 2.16 5.42 -6.44
C TRP A 87 3.67 5.57 -6.60
N SER A 88 4.43 4.85 -5.77
CA SER A 88 5.89 4.73 -5.85
C SER A 88 6.29 3.26 -5.89
N THR A 89 7.45 2.95 -6.47
CA THR A 89 7.98 1.58 -6.46
C THR A 89 8.26 1.11 -5.04
N LEU A 90 8.05 -0.19 -4.82
CA LEU A 90 8.31 -0.86 -3.55
C LEU A 90 9.19 -2.09 -3.81
N GLU A 91 10.08 -2.40 -2.88
CA GLU A 91 10.83 -3.65 -2.93
C GLU A 91 9.93 -4.84 -2.55
N LYS A 92 10.04 -5.93 -3.31
CA LYS A 92 9.25 -7.16 -3.10
C LYS A 92 9.33 -7.66 -1.67
N GLU A 93 10.52 -7.64 -1.08
CA GLU A 93 10.78 -8.13 0.27
C GLU A 93 9.91 -7.38 1.29
N VAL A 94 9.75 -6.06 1.13
CA VAL A 94 8.93 -5.24 2.02
C VAL A 94 7.46 -5.68 1.94
N PHE A 95 6.93 -5.86 0.73
CA PHE A 95 5.57 -6.34 0.53
C PHE A 95 5.37 -7.72 1.20
N THR A 96 6.26 -8.67 0.93
CA THR A 96 6.13 -10.04 1.44
C THR A 96 6.23 -10.11 2.97
N GLU A 97 7.05 -9.29 3.61
CA GLU A 97 7.14 -9.21 5.07
C GLU A 97 5.85 -8.65 5.70
N ILE A 98 5.19 -7.69 5.04
CA ILE A 98 3.90 -7.18 5.50
C ILE A 98 2.80 -8.24 5.34
N VAL A 99 2.74 -8.92 4.20
CA VAL A 99 1.79 -10.03 3.98
C VAL A 99 1.97 -11.12 5.04
N LYS A 100 3.20 -11.56 5.31
CA LYS A 100 3.48 -12.55 6.37
C LYS A 100 2.98 -12.09 7.74
N LYS A 101 3.19 -10.82 8.09
CA LYS A 101 2.68 -10.24 9.35
C LYS A 101 1.16 -10.23 9.39
N ASN A 102 0.49 -9.93 8.29
CA ASN A 102 -0.97 -9.95 8.20
C ASN A 102 -1.52 -11.38 8.36
N LEU A 103 -0.93 -12.36 7.67
CA LEU A 103 -1.30 -13.77 7.77
C LEU A 103 -1.02 -14.38 9.15
N SER A 104 -0.02 -13.88 9.88
CA SER A 104 0.33 -14.39 11.21
C SER A 104 -0.69 -14.05 12.30
N LYS A 105 -1.71 -13.24 12.00
CA LYS A 105 -2.86 -13.05 12.87
C LYS A 105 -3.86 -14.19 12.63
N PRO A 106 -4.08 -15.10 13.59
CA PRO A 106 -5.11 -16.11 13.42
C PRO A 106 -6.47 -15.41 13.33
N GLU A 107 -7.16 -15.55 12.20
CA GLU A 107 -8.47 -14.93 11.97
C GLU A 107 -9.56 -15.52 12.88
N PHE A 108 -9.36 -16.73 13.38
CA PHE A 108 -10.28 -17.42 14.28
C PHE A 108 -9.49 -18.46 15.09
N GLU A 109 -9.28 -18.21 16.39
CA GLU A 109 -9.24 -19.35 17.31
C GLU A 109 -10.71 -19.75 17.52
N PRO A 110 -11.15 -20.94 17.07
CA PRO A 110 -12.53 -21.35 17.31
C PRO A 110 -12.80 -21.31 18.81
N GLU A 111 -13.88 -20.65 19.24
CA GLU A 111 -14.32 -20.72 20.63
C GLU A 111 -14.42 -22.20 21.01
N PRO A 112 -13.82 -22.64 22.14
CA PRO A 112 -13.93 -24.01 22.58
C PRO A 112 -15.42 -24.39 22.70
N PRO A 113 -15.80 -25.63 22.33
CA PRO A 113 -17.20 -26.04 22.35
C PRO A 113 -17.80 -25.80 23.74
N ARG A 114 -18.91 -25.05 23.79
CA ARG A 114 -19.64 -24.84 25.04
C ARG A 114 -20.27 -26.18 25.46
N VAL A 115 -19.74 -26.77 26.52
CA VAL A 115 -20.38 -27.90 27.21
C VAL A 115 -21.65 -27.38 27.89
N GLY A 116 -22.80 -27.87 27.42
CA GLY A 116 -24.11 -27.69 28.05
C GLY A 116 -24.46 -28.84 28.98
#